data_AF-A0A068TZK2-F1
#
_entry.id   AF-A0A068TZK2-F1
#
_cell.length_a   1.000
_cell.length_b   1.000
_cell.length_c   1.000
_cell.angle_alpha   90.00
_cell.angle_beta   90.00
_cell.angle_gamma   90.00
#
_symmetry.space_group_name_H-M   'P 1'
#
loop_
_entity.id
_entity.type
_entity.pdbx_description
1 polymer ?
#
loop_
_entity_poly.entity_id
_entity_poly.type
_entity_poly.pdbx_seq_one_letter_code
_entity_poly.pdbx_strand_id
1 'polypeptide(L)'
;MQYLPMKFARSNDLSNRSCKLILKDPKKRSWHAELNSRGSRVCISFGLDEFFTANDLKEGDTCSFELVENGETPVINFLTHLTKDDQPPPQPATDNHSYFVSTIKPYNIKRCVLHLPVKFAKPNGLTKLKGEMIVKDDRQRLWKIKLKDRGDRVVLSSGWSHFSRANGLKVGDRYKFEIIKKGKRPVVNFHCEYFFPVYFMPC
;
A
#
# COMPACT_ATOMS: atom_id res chain seq x y z
N MET A 1 21.28 4.61 -8.10
CA MET A 1 20.12 5.41 -7.59
C MET A 1 18.79 4.74 -7.98
N GLN A 2 17.72 4.89 -7.19
CA GLN A 2 16.38 4.33 -7.49
C GLN A 2 15.32 5.43 -7.49
N TYR A 3 14.51 5.53 -8.55
CA TYR A 3 13.41 6.50 -8.59
C TYR A 3 12.18 5.98 -7.84
N LEU A 4 11.59 6.87 -7.05
CA LEU A 4 10.27 6.67 -6.45
C LEU A 4 9.19 7.21 -7.40
N PRO A 5 8.21 6.39 -7.81
CA PRO A 5 6.95 6.81 -8.37
C PRO A 5 6.43 8.09 -7.74
N MET A 6 6.22 9.10 -8.60
CA MET A 6 5.73 10.40 -8.17
C MET A 6 4.38 10.32 -7.44
N LYS A 7 3.58 9.27 -7.69
CA LYS A 7 2.40 8.99 -6.88
C LYS A 7 2.78 8.72 -5.43
N PHE A 8 3.66 7.76 -5.17
CA PHE A 8 4.14 7.44 -3.82
C PHE A 8 4.73 8.69 -3.16
N ALA A 9 5.60 9.41 -3.88
CA ALA A 9 6.24 10.60 -3.35
C ALA A 9 5.24 11.70 -2.98
N ARG A 10 4.28 12.03 -3.85
CA ARG A 10 3.20 12.99 -3.55
C ARG A 10 2.24 12.47 -2.48
N SER A 11 1.95 11.18 -2.51
CA SER A 11 1.10 10.50 -1.54
C SER A 11 1.71 10.45 -0.14
N ASN A 12 2.98 10.78 0.00
CA ASN A 12 3.71 10.75 1.26
C ASN A 12 4.45 12.07 1.53
N ASP A 13 4.11 13.14 0.81
CA ASP A 13 4.70 14.48 0.98
C ASP A 13 6.25 14.49 0.86
N LEU A 14 6.80 13.58 0.05
CA LEU A 14 8.22 13.43 -0.26
C LEU A 14 8.64 14.22 -1.52
N SER A 15 7.68 14.81 -2.25
CA SER A 15 7.93 15.37 -3.59
C SER A 15 8.71 16.68 -3.63
N ASN A 16 8.93 17.37 -2.52
CA ASN A 16 9.65 18.67 -2.48
C ASN A 16 10.66 18.72 -1.33
N ARG A 17 11.31 17.60 -1.02
CA ARG A 17 12.33 17.54 0.04
C ARG A 17 13.55 16.74 -0.42
N SER A 18 14.72 17.17 0.03
CA SER A 18 15.93 16.36 0.05
C SER A 18 16.35 16.17 1.50
N CYS A 19 16.49 14.93 1.95
CA CYS A 19 16.78 14.62 3.35
C CYS A 19 17.41 13.23 3.51
N LYS A 20 17.93 12.94 4.71
CA LYS A 20 18.30 11.57 5.08
C LYS A 20 17.05 10.69 5.13
N LEU A 21 17.24 9.41 4.82
CA LEU A 21 16.21 8.38 4.77
C LEU A 21 16.74 7.14 5.48
N ILE A 22 15.86 6.40 6.16
CA ILE A 22 16.19 5.07 6.69
C ILE A 22 15.40 4.03 5.90
N LEU A 23 16.10 3.07 5.31
CA LEU A 23 15.52 1.90 4.67
C LEU A 23 15.51 0.73 5.66
N LYS A 24 14.38 0.04 5.79
CA LYS A 24 14.26 -1.17 6.61
C LYS A 24 13.87 -2.38 5.76
N ASP A 25 14.57 -3.49 5.95
CA ASP A 25 14.22 -4.75 5.29
C ASP A 25 13.18 -5.55 6.11
N PRO A 26 12.66 -6.69 5.59
CA PRO A 26 11.76 -7.55 6.34
C PRO A 26 12.39 -8.15 7.62
N LYS A 27 13.72 -8.28 7.65
CA LYS A 27 14.51 -8.73 8.82
C LYS A 27 14.75 -7.60 9.84
N LYS A 28 14.16 -6.43 9.64
CA LYS A 28 14.27 -5.22 10.48
C LYS A 28 15.69 -4.64 10.58
N ARG A 29 16.59 -5.02 9.68
CA ARG A 29 17.87 -4.33 9.49
C ARG A 29 17.61 -2.96 8.88
N SER A 30 18.50 -2.00 9.16
CA SER A 30 18.32 -0.61 8.78
C SER A 30 19.55 -0.09 8.02
N TRP A 31 19.31 0.69 6.96
CA TRP A 31 20.36 1.33 6.15
C TRP A 31 20.07 2.82 6.02
N HIS A 32 21.12 3.62 6.06
CA HIS A 32 21.02 5.05 5.76
C HIS A 32 21.07 5.26 4.25
N ALA A 33 20.14 6.06 3.76
CA ALA A 33 20.07 6.49 2.38
C ALA A 33 19.75 7.98 2.32
N GLU A 34 19.79 8.56 1.13
CA GLU A 34 19.40 9.94 0.89
C GLU A 34 18.20 9.97 -0.05
N LEU A 35 17.18 10.72 0.36
CA LEU A 35 16.08 11.07 -0.51
C LEU A 35 16.42 12.37 -1.20
N ASN A 36 16.34 12.40 -2.52
CA ASN A 36 16.56 13.58 -3.33
C ASN A 36 15.34 13.88 -4.20
N SER A 37 14.82 15.11 -4.10
CA SER A 37 13.77 15.59 -5.00
C SER A 37 14.29 16.68 -5.92
N ARG A 38 14.05 16.51 -7.23
CA ARG A 38 14.35 17.52 -8.26
C ARG A 38 13.20 17.60 -9.25
N GLY A 39 12.43 18.69 -9.18
CA GLY A 39 11.31 18.96 -10.08
C GLY A 39 10.23 17.88 -10.00
N SER A 40 10.06 17.10 -11.07
CA SER A 40 9.06 16.02 -11.15
C SER A 40 9.63 14.63 -10.87
N ARG A 41 10.79 14.55 -10.19
CA ARG A 41 11.47 13.30 -9.86
C ARG A 41 11.84 13.26 -8.39
N VAL A 42 11.58 12.12 -7.76
CA VAL A 42 12.11 11.79 -6.43
C VAL A 42 12.89 10.51 -6.57
N CYS A 43 14.11 10.48 -6.06
CA CYS A 43 14.94 9.29 -6.02
C CYS A 43 15.52 9.06 -4.64
N ILE A 44 15.81 7.81 -4.37
CA ILE A 44 16.69 7.40 -3.29
C ILE A 44 18.08 7.25 -3.90
N SER A 45 19.05 7.97 -3.36
CA SER A 45 20.45 7.91 -3.70
C SER A 45 21.24 7.49 -2.47
N PHE A 46 22.41 6.87 -2.67
CA PHE A 46 23.29 6.41 -1.60
C PHE A 46 22.68 5.28 -0.73
N GLY A 47 23.52 4.36 -0.24
CA GLY A 47 23.12 3.24 0.63
C GLY A 47 22.26 2.14 -0.02
N LEU A 48 21.76 2.35 -1.24
CA LEU A 48 20.96 1.35 -1.96
C LEU A 48 21.77 0.12 -2.39
N ASP A 49 23.03 0.29 -2.78
CA ASP A 49 23.86 -0.82 -3.24
C ASP A 49 24.11 -1.81 -2.10
N GLU A 50 24.51 -1.31 -0.92
CA GLU A 50 24.64 -2.12 0.30
C GLU A 50 23.31 -2.78 0.69
N PHE A 51 22.21 -2.03 0.60
CA PHE A 51 20.88 -2.56 0.88
C PHE A 51 20.51 -3.70 -0.08
N PHE A 52 20.71 -3.52 -1.39
CA PHE A 52 20.39 -4.53 -2.40
C PHE A 52 21.27 -5.77 -2.26
N THR A 53 22.59 -5.60 -2.10
CA THR A 53 23.52 -6.71 -1.87
C THR A 53 23.18 -7.48 -0.61
N ALA A 54 22.90 -6.80 0.50
CA ALA A 54 22.57 -7.45 1.77
C ALA A 54 21.21 -8.18 1.76
N ASN A 55 20.36 -7.92 0.76
CA ASN A 55 19.06 -8.55 0.56
C ASN A 55 19.01 -9.46 -0.68
N ASP A 56 20.16 -9.74 -1.31
CA ASP A 56 20.28 -10.58 -2.51
C ASP A 56 19.38 -10.14 -3.68
N LEU A 57 19.11 -8.84 -3.78
CA LEU A 57 18.24 -8.27 -4.82
C LEU A 57 18.98 -8.14 -6.14
N LYS A 58 18.34 -8.59 -7.21
CA LYS A 58 18.85 -8.56 -8.58
C LYS A 58 18.05 -7.60 -9.46
N GLU A 59 18.66 -7.19 -10.57
CA GLU A 59 17.98 -6.33 -11.52
C GLU A 59 16.73 -7.04 -12.05
N GLY A 60 15.60 -6.33 -12.06
CA GLY A 60 14.32 -6.89 -12.44
C GLY A 60 13.52 -7.53 -11.30
N ASP A 61 14.12 -7.70 -10.11
CA ASP A 61 13.34 -8.04 -8.92
C ASP A 61 12.35 -6.92 -8.62
N THR A 62 11.17 -7.28 -8.12
CA THR A 62 10.14 -6.32 -7.78
C THR A 62 10.05 -6.20 -6.26
N CYS A 63 10.09 -4.97 -5.77
CA CYS A 63 9.89 -4.65 -4.37
C CYS A 63 8.68 -3.75 -4.20
N SER A 64 8.11 -3.77 -3.00
CA SER A 64 7.13 -2.79 -2.56
C SER A 64 7.67 -1.96 -1.41
N PHE A 65 7.21 -0.72 -1.34
CA PHE A 65 7.69 0.26 -0.37
C PHE A 65 6.50 0.74 0.45
N GLU A 66 6.72 0.84 1.74
CA GLU A 66 5.76 1.37 2.69
C GLU A 66 6.45 2.44 3.52
N LEU A 67 5.93 3.67 3.48
CA LEU A 67 6.40 4.70 4.40
C LEU A 67 5.80 4.45 5.78
N VAL A 68 6.66 4.22 6.76
CA VAL A 68 6.26 3.92 8.15
C VAL A 68 6.18 5.20 8.97
N GLU A 69 7.14 6.11 8.76
CA GLU A 69 7.27 7.35 9.51
C GLU A 69 7.72 8.47 8.59
N ASN A 70 7.01 9.60 8.63
CA ASN A 70 7.29 10.77 7.80
C ASN A 70 7.82 11.95 8.63
N GLY A 71 8.88 11.72 9.40
CA GLY A 71 9.56 12.75 10.21
C GLY A 71 10.64 13.52 9.46
N GLU A 72 11.56 14.14 10.19
CA GLU A 72 12.77 14.77 9.62
C GLU A 72 13.62 13.76 8.82
N THR A 73 13.71 12.53 9.33
CA THR A 73 14.31 11.38 8.65
C THR A 73 13.22 10.33 8.40
N PRO A 74 12.65 10.24 7.19
CA PRO A 74 11.60 9.29 6.92
C PRO A 74 12.10 7.85 6.99
N VAL A 75 11.23 6.93 7.42
CA VAL A 75 11.53 5.50 7.53
C VAL A 75 10.67 4.74 6.53
N ILE A 76 11.32 4.10 5.55
CA ILE A 76 10.63 3.31 4.52
C ILE A 76 10.96 1.82 4.72
N ASN A 77 9.91 1.02 4.93
CA ASN A 77 10.01 -0.42 4.84
C ASN A 77 10.08 -0.84 3.38
N PHE A 78 10.98 -1.78 3.10
CA PHE A 78 11.14 -2.42 1.81
C PHE A 78 10.68 -3.87 1.94
N LEU A 79 9.66 -4.22 1.17
CA LEU A 79 9.10 -5.56 1.11
C LEU A 79 9.53 -6.16 -0.23
N THR A 80 10.31 -7.22 -0.20
CA THR A 80 10.75 -7.88 -1.43
C THR A 80 9.66 -8.84 -1.91
N HIS A 81 9.24 -8.71 -3.17
CA HIS A 81 8.45 -9.74 -3.83
C HIS A 81 9.41 -10.49 -4.75
N LEU A 82 9.91 -11.60 -4.25
CA LEU A 82 10.65 -12.56 -5.07
C LEU A 82 9.80 -12.92 -6.29
N THR A 83 10.47 -13.08 -7.42
CA THR A 83 9.96 -13.15 -8.79
C THR A 83 8.74 -14.06 -8.99
N LYS A 84 8.07 -13.92 -10.14
CA LYS A 84 6.81 -14.60 -10.52
C LYS A 84 6.79 -16.13 -10.34
N ASP A 85 7.94 -16.79 -10.20
CA ASP A 85 8.06 -18.23 -9.96
C ASP A 85 7.98 -18.64 -8.48
N ASP A 86 8.19 -17.70 -7.56
CA ASP A 86 8.11 -17.91 -6.11
C ASP A 86 6.90 -17.21 -5.49
N GLN A 87 5.83 -16.94 -6.27
CA GLN A 87 4.53 -16.78 -5.61
C GLN A 87 4.31 -18.05 -4.80
N PRO A 88 4.27 -17.97 -3.44
CA PRO A 88 3.89 -19.13 -2.69
C PRO A 88 2.53 -19.57 -3.26
N PRO A 89 2.31 -20.86 -3.55
CA PRO A 89 0.96 -21.34 -3.85
C PRO A 89 0.05 -20.70 -2.81
N PRO A 90 -1.07 -20.05 -3.23
CA PRO A 90 -1.82 -19.10 -2.41
C PRO A 90 -1.76 -19.55 -0.96
N GLN A 91 -0.93 -18.86 -0.15
CA GLN A 91 -0.53 -19.39 1.15
C GLN A 91 -1.82 -19.83 1.83
N PRO A 92 -1.92 -21.09 2.31
CA PRO A 92 -3.13 -21.56 2.95
C PRO A 92 -3.45 -20.52 4.00
N ALA A 93 -4.63 -19.91 3.85
CA ALA A 93 -5.05 -18.78 4.64
C ALA A 93 -4.71 -19.10 6.09
N THR A 94 -3.72 -18.41 6.65
CA THR A 94 -3.61 -18.38 8.10
C THR A 94 -4.99 -17.91 8.54
N ASP A 95 -5.62 -18.72 9.37
CA ASP A 95 -7.06 -18.75 9.68
C ASP A 95 -7.66 -17.40 10.14
N ASN A 96 -6.83 -16.37 10.26
CA ASN A 96 -7.24 -14.99 10.33
C ASN A 96 -7.67 -14.47 8.96
N HIS A 97 -8.98 -14.52 8.71
CA HIS A 97 -9.72 -13.71 7.73
C HIS A 97 -9.60 -12.19 7.96
N SER A 98 -8.49 -11.72 8.54
CA SER A 98 -8.24 -10.37 9.01
C SER A 98 -7.88 -9.42 7.87
N TYR A 99 -7.42 -9.91 6.71
CA TYR A 99 -7.13 -9.04 5.56
C TYR A 99 -7.37 -9.73 4.21
N PHE A 100 -7.34 -8.93 3.15
CA PHE A 100 -7.20 -9.40 1.78
C PHE A 100 -6.35 -8.43 0.96
N VAL A 101 -5.73 -8.93 -0.11
CA VAL A 101 -5.00 -8.12 -1.10
C VAL A 101 -5.76 -8.15 -2.42
N SER A 102 -5.89 -7.01 -3.09
CA SER A 102 -6.56 -6.90 -4.39
C SER A 102 -5.98 -5.75 -5.20
N THR A 103 -6.33 -5.71 -6.48
CA THR A 103 -5.99 -4.63 -7.40
C THR A 103 -7.19 -3.73 -7.65
N ILE A 104 -6.97 -2.42 -7.81
CA ILE A 104 -7.97 -1.46 -8.26
C ILE A 104 -8.34 -1.75 -9.72
N LYS A 105 -9.59 -2.13 -9.96
CA LYS A 105 -10.12 -2.43 -11.29
C LYS A 105 -10.79 -1.21 -11.92
N PRO A 106 -10.97 -1.16 -13.26
CA PRO A 106 -11.61 -0.02 -13.93
C PRO A 106 -12.97 0.36 -13.33
N TYR A 107 -13.78 -0.63 -12.95
CA TYR A 107 -15.09 -0.37 -12.36
C TYR A 107 -15.00 0.27 -10.97
N ASN A 108 -13.90 0.11 -10.22
CA ASN A 108 -13.76 0.72 -8.89
C ASN A 108 -13.67 2.24 -8.96
N ILE A 109 -13.11 2.74 -10.06
CA ILE A 109 -13.00 4.17 -10.35
C ILE A 109 -14.25 4.64 -11.09
N LYS A 110 -14.63 3.98 -12.20
CA LYS A 110 -15.76 4.39 -13.05
C LYS A 110 -17.10 4.42 -12.33
N ARG A 111 -17.37 3.43 -11.45
CA ARG A 111 -18.63 3.34 -10.70
C ARG A 111 -18.52 3.92 -9.30
N CYS A 112 -17.36 4.46 -8.91
CA CYS A 112 -17.11 5.03 -7.59
C CYS A 112 -17.47 4.06 -6.43
N VAL A 113 -17.18 2.76 -6.58
CA VAL A 113 -17.44 1.74 -5.55
C VAL A 113 -16.29 0.75 -5.40
N LEU A 114 -15.98 0.34 -4.17
CA LEU A 114 -15.08 -0.80 -3.91
C LEU A 114 -15.91 -2.03 -3.52
N HIS A 115 -15.73 -3.14 -4.23
CA HIS A 115 -16.34 -4.41 -3.87
C HIS A 115 -15.43 -5.17 -2.90
N LEU A 116 -15.97 -5.57 -1.75
CA LEU A 116 -15.24 -6.41 -0.80
C LEU A 116 -15.46 -7.90 -1.16
N PRO A 117 -14.41 -8.74 -1.15
CA PRO A 117 -14.56 -10.17 -1.38
C PRO A 117 -15.52 -10.81 -0.36
N VAL A 118 -16.43 -11.67 -0.81
CA VAL A 118 -17.41 -12.34 0.08
C VAL A 118 -16.71 -13.18 1.15
N LYS A 119 -15.63 -13.87 0.76
CA LYS A 119 -14.79 -14.68 1.68
C LYS A 119 -14.15 -13.84 2.80
N PHE A 120 -13.94 -12.54 2.57
CA PHE A 120 -13.50 -11.61 3.61
C PHE A 120 -14.70 -11.03 4.38
N ALA A 121 -15.75 -10.59 3.67
CA ALA A 121 -16.86 -9.87 4.29
C ALA A 121 -17.70 -10.74 5.26
N LYS A 122 -17.96 -12.00 4.90
CA LYS A 122 -18.80 -12.92 5.68
C LYS A 122 -18.24 -13.24 7.08
N PRO A 123 -17.00 -13.74 7.23
CA PRO A 123 -16.42 -14.03 8.55
C PRO A 123 -16.13 -12.78 9.39
N ASN A 124 -16.09 -11.59 8.76
CA ASN A 124 -15.93 -10.31 9.47
C ASN A 124 -17.24 -9.61 9.79
N GLY A 125 -18.39 -10.25 9.52
CA GLY A 125 -19.71 -9.70 9.85
C GLY A 125 -20.09 -8.46 9.03
N LEU A 126 -19.45 -8.25 7.87
CA LEU A 126 -19.69 -7.07 7.03
C LEU A 126 -20.90 -7.24 6.09
N THR A 127 -21.38 -8.48 5.89
CA THR A 127 -22.46 -8.79 4.93
C THR A 127 -23.83 -8.25 5.35
N LYS A 128 -24.12 -8.22 6.65
CA LYS A 128 -25.41 -7.71 7.17
C LYS A 128 -25.31 -6.27 7.67
N LEU A 129 -24.14 -5.66 7.56
CA LEU A 129 -23.89 -4.34 8.10
C LEU A 129 -24.27 -3.27 7.07
N LYS A 130 -25.21 -2.40 7.47
CA LYS A 130 -25.57 -1.18 6.73
C LYS A 130 -25.15 0.00 7.59
N GLY A 131 -24.27 0.86 7.07
CA GLY A 131 -23.77 1.99 7.86
C GLY A 131 -22.43 2.51 7.38
N GLU A 132 -21.64 3.01 8.33
CA GLU A 132 -20.32 3.58 8.08
C GLU A 132 -19.22 2.64 8.52
N MET A 133 -18.17 2.57 7.71
CA MET A 133 -16.88 1.99 8.04
C MET A 133 -15.86 3.13 8.14
N ILE A 134 -14.96 3.04 9.12
CA ILE A 134 -13.79 3.91 9.20
C ILE A 134 -12.65 3.23 8.47
N VAL A 135 -12.19 3.85 7.39
CA VAL A 135 -11.01 3.42 6.63
C VAL A 135 -9.84 4.31 7.02
N LYS A 136 -8.77 3.72 7.53
CA LYS A 136 -7.52 4.39 7.85
C LYS A 136 -6.55 4.21 6.70
N ASP A 137 -6.08 5.30 6.09
CA ASP A 137 -5.07 5.23 5.02
C ASP A 137 -3.65 5.17 5.58
N ASP A 138 -2.68 5.00 4.67
CA ASP A 138 -1.24 4.96 5.00
C ASP A 138 -0.78 6.23 5.74
N ARG A 139 -1.38 7.40 5.44
CA ARG A 139 -1.11 8.66 6.14
C ARG A 139 -1.81 8.78 7.50
N GLN A 140 -2.36 7.69 8.03
CA GLN A 140 -3.12 7.64 9.28
C GLN A 140 -4.39 8.49 9.27
N ARG A 141 -4.86 8.97 8.11
CA ARG A 141 -6.09 9.76 7.99
C ARG A 141 -7.29 8.82 8.08
N LEU A 142 -8.33 9.28 8.78
CA LEU A 142 -9.55 8.51 8.99
C LEU A 142 -10.64 8.95 8.02
N TRP A 143 -11.18 7.99 7.28
CA TRP A 143 -12.18 8.20 6.24
C TRP A 143 -13.47 7.48 6.60
N LYS A 144 -14.57 8.24 6.70
CA LYS A 144 -15.92 7.66 6.85
C LYS A 144 -16.43 7.24 5.48
N ILE A 145 -16.61 5.95 5.26
CA ILE A 145 -17.10 5.40 3.98
C ILE A 145 -18.33 4.54 4.22
N LYS A 146 -19.39 4.74 3.43
CA LYS A 146 -20.64 4.01 3.58
C LYS A 146 -20.51 2.60 3.02
N LEU A 147 -20.78 1.62 3.88
CA LEU A 147 -20.93 0.21 3.55
C LEU A 147 -22.38 -0.05 3.12
N LYS A 148 -22.55 -0.63 1.94
CA LYS A 148 -23.85 -1.08 1.42
C LYS A 148 -23.80 -2.57 1.16
N ASP A 149 -24.79 -3.26 1.68
CA ASP A 149 -25.14 -4.61 1.25
C ASP A 149 -26.03 -4.52 -0.01
N ARG A 150 -25.65 -5.22 -1.06
CA ARG A 150 -26.42 -5.41 -2.29
C ARG A 150 -26.73 -6.89 -2.53
N GLY A 151 -27.12 -7.61 -1.49
CA GLY A 151 -27.56 -9.00 -1.56
C GLY A 151 -26.39 -9.97 -1.54
N ASP A 152 -25.78 -10.21 -2.71
CA ASP A 152 -24.62 -11.09 -2.84
C ASP A 152 -23.28 -10.37 -2.58
N ARG A 153 -23.31 -9.04 -2.47
CA ARG A 153 -22.11 -8.18 -2.49
C ARG A 153 -22.13 -7.16 -1.38
N VAL A 154 -20.95 -6.98 -0.77
CA VAL A 154 -20.68 -5.87 0.12
C VAL A 154 -19.84 -4.84 -0.61
N VAL A 155 -20.29 -3.58 -0.62
CA VAL A 155 -19.61 -2.50 -1.33
C VAL A 155 -19.36 -1.29 -0.44
N LEU A 156 -18.18 -0.70 -0.56
CA LEU A 156 -17.91 0.67 -0.15
C LEU A 156 -18.40 1.61 -1.25
N SER A 157 -19.25 2.56 -0.90
CA SER A 157 -19.92 3.42 -1.88
C SER A 157 -19.65 4.91 -1.63
N SER A 158 -20.59 5.61 -0.99
CA SER A 158 -20.42 7.02 -0.65
C SER A 158 -19.17 7.21 0.24
N GLY A 159 -18.29 8.12 -0.16
CA GLY A 159 -16.97 8.33 0.46
C GLY A 159 -15.81 7.67 -0.27
N TRP A 160 -16.05 6.61 -1.05
CA TRP A 160 -14.99 5.89 -1.78
C TRP A 160 -14.31 6.75 -2.85
N SER A 161 -15.07 7.50 -3.65
CA SER A 161 -14.49 8.36 -4.70
C SER A 161 -13.63 9.49 -4.13
N HIS A 162 -14.01 10.03 -2.97
CA HIS A 162 -13.20 11.03 -2.29
C HIS A 162 -11.92 10.39 -1.74
N PHE A 163 -12.04 9.25 -1.05
CA PHE A 163 -10.91 8.48 -0.56
C PHE A 163 -9.92 8.13 -1.67
N SER A 164 -10.39 7.59 -2.79
CA SER A 164 -9.55 7.15 -3.89
C SER A 164 -8.82 8.31 -4.55
N ARG A 165 -9.51 9.44 -4.75
CA ARG A 165 -8.89 10.67 -5.29
C ARG A 165 -7.85 11.26 -4.34
N ALA A 166 -8.15 11.33 -3.04
CA ALA A 166 -7.24 11.88 -2.04
C ALA A 166 -6.00 11.01 -1.79
N ASN A 167 -6.07 9.72 -2.12
CA ASN A 167 -4.94 8.79 -2.08
C ASN A 167 -4.31 8.54 -3.47
N GLY A 168 -4.81 9.20 -4.52
CA GLY A 168 -4.27 9.10 -5.86
C GLY A 168 -4.38 7.72 -6.52
N LEU A 169 -5.34 6.90 -6.08
CA LEU A 169 -5.52 5.52 -6.56
C LEU A 169 -5.92 5.50 -8.04
N LYS A 170 -5.26 4.65 -8.82
CA LYS A 170 -5.54 4.39 -10.24
C LYS A 170 -5.77 2.91 -10.49
N VAL A 171 -6.35 2.61 -11.65
CA VAL A 171 -6.48 1.23 -12.14
C VAL A 171 -5.10 0.57 -12.19
N GLY A 172 -5.01 -0.65 -11.68
CA GLY A 172 -3.76 -1.41 -11.60
C GLY A 172 -3.03 -1.26 -10.26
N ASP A 173 -3.34 -0.25 -9.45
CA ASP A 173 -2.72 -0.11 -8.12
C ASP A 173 -3.18 -1.27 -7.22
N ARG A 174 -2.23 -1.92 -6.53
CA ARG A 174 -2.49 -3.01 -5.60
C ARG A 174 -2.69 -2.44 -4.19
N TYR A 175 -3.53 -3.09 -3.40
CA TYR A 175 -3.82 -2.66 -2.04
C TYR A 175 -4.08 -3.84 -1.12
N LYS A 176 -3.67 -3.71 0.14
CA LYS A 176 -4.05 -4.58 1.27
C LYS A 176 -5.14 -3.90 2.08
N PHE A 177 -6.16 -4.66 2.44
CA PHE A 177 -7.30 -4.20 3.22
C PHE A 177 -7.46 -5.07 4.46
N GLU A 178 -7.33 -4.49 5.64
CA GLU A 178 -7.18 -5.22 6.90
C GLU A 178 -8.19 -4.75 7.94
N ILE A 179 -8.95 -5.67 8.55
CA ILE A 179 -9.91 -5.38 9.63
C ILE A 179 -9.16 -5.24 10.95
N ILE A 180 -9.29 -4.08 11.58
CA ILE A 180 -8.69 -3.78 12.89
C ILE A 180 -9.72 -3.96 13.99
N LYS A 181 -10.95 -3.54 13.72
CA LYS A 181 -12.06 -3.63 14.68
C LYS A 181 -13.34 -4.03 13.97
N LYS A 182 -13.98 -5.09 14.49
CA LYS A 182 -15.33 -5.53 14.08
C LYS A 182 -16.40 -4.80 14.91
N GLY A 183 -17.64 -4.81 14.42
CA GLY A 183 -18.81 -4.27 15.14
C GLY A 183 -19.67 -3.35 14.28
N LYS A 184 -20.51 -2.52 14.93
CA LYS A 184 -21.44 -1.61 14.23
C LYS A 184 -20.76 -0.54 13.38
N ARG A 185 -19.53 -0.16 13.77
CA ARG A 185 -18.68 0.80 13.05
C ARG A 185 -17.29 0.18 12.89
N PRO A 186 -17.09 -0.69 11.88
CA PRO A 186 -15.84 -1.38 11.71
C PRO A 186 -14.73 -0.39 11.35
N VAL A 187 -13.52 -0.69 11.80
CA VAL A 187 -12.31 0.06 11.49
C VAL A 187 -11.39 -0.84 10.69
N VAL A 188 -10.90 -0.35 9.57
CA VAL A 188 -10.00 -1.07 8.67
C VAL A 188 -8.79 -0.20 8.33
N ASN A 189 -7.66 -0.84 8.08
CA ASN A 189 -6.55 -0.20 7.39
C ASN A 189 -6.65 -0.48 5.89
N PHE A 190 -6.33 0.54 5.10
CA PHE A 190 -6.14 0.45 3.66
C PHE A 190 -4.72 0.85 3.34
N HIS A 191 -3.95 -0.11 2.85
CA HIS A 191 -2.55 0.08 2.49
C HIS A 191 -2.40 -0.03 0.99
N CYS A 192 -1.88 1.01 0.33
CA CYS A 192 -1.56 0.95 -1.09
C CYS A 192 -0.19 0.31 -1.25
N GLU A 193 -0.13 -0.87 -1.88
CA GLU A 193 1.14 -1.51 -2.24
C GLU A 193 1.67 -0.84 -3.51
N TYR A 194 2.71 -0.03 -3.35
CA TYR A 194 3.44 0.52 -4.48
C TYR A 194 4.50 -0.51 -4.88
N PHE A 195 4.43 -1.02 -6.11
CA PHE A 195 5.42 -1.96 -6.66
C PHE A 195 6.43 -1.21 -7.53
N PHE A 196 7.69 -1.60 -7.41
CA PHE A 196 8.80 -0.94 -8.07
C PHE A 196 9.77 -2.03 -8.57
N PRO A 197 10.14 -2.01 -9.85
CA PRO A 197 11.30 -2.75 -10.30
C PRO A 197 12.57 -2.16 -9.70
N VAL A 198 13.45 -3.02 -9.20
CA VAL A 198 14.81 -2.68 -8.77
C VAL A 198 15.64 -2.39 -10.02
N TYR A 199 16.18 -1.18 -10.09
CA TYR A 199 17.13 -0.78 -11.13
C TYR A 199 18.48 -0.46 -10.51
N PHE A 200 19.53 -1.10 -11.02
CA PHE A 200 20.91 -0.71 -10.73
C PHE A 200 21.32 0.40 -11.70
N MET A 201 20.89 1.64 -11.43
CA MET A 201 21.40 2.78 -12.20
C MET A 201 22.75 3.23 -11.62
N PRO A 202 23.84 3.24 -12.41
CA PRO A 202 25.08 3.89 -12.02
C PRO A 202 24.85 5.38 -11.77
N CYS A 203 25.63 5.97 -10.87
CA CYS A 203 25.53 7.39 -10.50
C CYS A 203 25.92 8.32 -11.66
#